data_AF-A0A7V8WUV9-F1
#
_entry.id   AF-A0A7V8WUV9-F1
#
_cell.length_a   1.000
_cell.length_b   1.000
_cell.length_c   1.000
_cell.angle_alpha   90.00
_cell.angle_beta   90.00
_cell.angle_gamma   90.00
#
_symmetry.space_group_name_H-M   'P 1'
#
loop_
_entity.id
_entity.type
_entity.pdbx_description
1 polymer ?
#
loop_
_entity_poly.entity_id
_entity_poly.type
_entity_poly.pdbx_seq_one_letter_code
_entity_poly.pdbx_strand_id
1 'polypeptide(L)'
;MKKYYIGLIILSVLVLGLAGYVISLGMLAKQDKKTEKRVGEISEKLNNYISDEDEIPESLDKAGITGVPSTIKFEKLSDEKYKFCVTYQADKGYGSGSITSVLTEAAYGGMYSDAYESNSENEKSYLYMPYTHTKGETCQTIKPNIYSSPSRFNNSEPELDYNTYLEDLCSTDSASDTYSTSEICAPQENDIPGTDEL
;
A
#
# COMPACT_ATOMS: atom_id res chain seq x y z
N MET A 1 -58.12 38.39 1.54
CA MET A 1 -56.99 37.77 2.28
C MET A 1 -56.77 36.28 1.99
N LYS A 2 -57.79 35.46 1.71
CA LYS A 2 -57.62 34.00 1.47
C LYS A 2 -56.75 33.59 0.27
N LYS A 3 -56.56 34.48 -0.72
CA LYS A 3 -55.79 34.19 -1.95
C LYS A 3 -54.27 34.04 -1.73
N TYR A 4 -53.71 34.64 -0.66
CA TYR A 4 -52.28 34.58 -0.37
C TYR A 4 -51.85 33.31 0.36
N TYR A 5 -52.77 32.62 1.04
CA TYR A 5 -52.48 31.39 1.79
C TYR A 5 -52.06 30.25 0.87
N ILE A 6 -52.67 30.15 -0.31
CA ILE A 6 -52.30 29.11 -1.29
C ILE A 6 -50.86 29.32 -1.77
N GLY A 7 -50.45 30.57 -2.02
CA GLY A 7 -49.06 30.90 -2.40
C GLY A 7 -48.05 30.58 -1.30
N LEU A 8 -48.38 30.88 -0.03
CA LEU A 8 -47.50 30.57 1.10
C LEU A 8 -47.37 29.06 1.36
N ILE A 9 -48.44 28.28 1.16
CA ILE A 9 -48.39 26.83 1.31
C ILE A 9 -47.49 26.21 0.23
N ILE A 10 -47.61 26.65 -1.03
CA ILE A 10 -46.76 26.16 -2.13
C ILE A 10 -45.29 26.50 -1.86
N LEU A 11 -45.01 27.73 -1.42
CA LEU A 11 -43.65 28.16 -1.06
C LEU A 11 -43.07 27.31 0.08
N SER A 12 -43.85 27.05 1.12
CA SER A 12 -43.42 26.22 2.26
C SER A 12 -43.10 24.79 1.85
N VAL A 13 -43.92 24.18 0.99
CA VAL A 13 -43.67 22.81 0.50
C VAL A 13 -42.42 22.76 -0.36
N LEU A 14 -42.20 23.76 -1.21
CA LEU A 14 -41.02 23.85 -2.06
C LEU A 14 -39.74 24.00 -1.23
N VAL A 15 -39.76 24.84 -0.18
CA VAL A 15 -38.62 25.01 0.74
C VAL A 15 -38.31 23.71 1.49
N LEU A 16 -39.34 23.02 2.01
CA LEU A 16 -39.14 21.74 2.71
C LEU A 16 -38.62 20.65 1.76
N GLY A 17 -39.11 20.62 0.51
CA GLY A 17 -38.62 19.71 -0.52
C GLY A 17 -37.14 19.94 -0.84
N LEU A 18 -36.73 21.20 -1.02
CA LEU A 18 -35.32 21.55 -1.22
C LEU A 18 -34.46 21.21 0.00
N ALA A 19 -34.94 21.47 1.22
CA ALA A 19 -34.22 21.11 2.44
C ALA A 19 -34.02 19.59 2.55
N GLY A 20 -35.05 18.80 2.27
CA GLY A 20 -34.95 17.34 2.24
C GLY A 20 -33.95 16.83 1.20
N TYR A 21 -33.92 17.45 0.02
CA TYR A 21 -32.97 17.12 -1.04
C TYR A 21 -31.51 17.44 -0.66
N VAL A 22 -31.25 18.58 -0.02
CA VAL A 22 -29.89 18.92 0.42
C VAL A 22 -29.42 17.97 1.54
N ILE A 23 -30.31 17.58 2.45
CA ILE A 23 -29.98 16.63 3.53
C ILE A 23 -29.60 15.26 2.95
N SER A 24 -30.35 14.75 1.96
CA SER A 24 -30.06 13.46 1.35
C SER A 24 -28.71 13.45 0.63
N LEU A 25 -28.37 14.50 -0.11
CA LEU A 25 -27.04 14.68 -0.71
C LEU A 25 -25.92 14.68 0.33
N GLY A 26 -26.13 15.37 1.46
CA GLY A 26 -25.16 15.42 2.56
C GLY A 26 -24.91 14.07 3.22
N MET A 27 -25.90 13.18 3.27
CA MET A 27 -25.73 11.82 3.80
C MET A 27 -24.86 10.95 2.88
N LEU A 28 -25.09 11.03 1.56
CA LEU A 28 -24.29 10.30 0.56
C LEU A 28 -22.83 10.72 0.62
N ALA A 29 -22.57 12.04 0.64
CA ALA A 29 -21.20 12.57 0.75
C ALA A 29 -20.48 12.13 2.04
N LYS A 30 -21.20 12.05 3.17
CA LYS A 30 -20.63 11.53 4.43
C LYS A 30 -20.28 10.05 4.34
N GLN A 31 -21.09 9.26 3.64
CA GLN A 31 -20.80 7.84 3.42
C GLN A 31 -19.57 7.68 2.52
N ASP A 32 -19.48 8.45 1.45
CA ASP A 32 -18.32 8.40 0.53
C ASP A 32 -17.02 8.83 1.21
N LYS A 33 -17.05 9.83 2.10
CA LYS A 33 -15.88 10.21 2.91
C LYS A 33 -15.43 9.08 3.85
N LYS A 34 -16.37 8.32 4.42
CA LYS A 34 -16.05 7.14 5.22
C LYS A 34 -15.45 6.03 4.35
N THR A 35 -16.01 5.80 3.16
CA THR A 35 -15.46 4.86 2.18
C THR A 35 -14.04 5.26 1.80
N GLU A 36 -13.80 6.53 1.45
CA GLU A 36 -12.47 7.04 1.05
C GLU A 36 -11.42 6.86 2.16
N LYS A 37 -11.77 7.21 3.41
CA LYS A 37 -10.88 6.96 4.55
C LYS A 37 -10.58 5.47 4.71
N ARG A 38 -11.60 4.62 4.60
CA ARG A 38 -11.45 3.18 4.78
C ARG A 38 -10.63 2.56 3.66
N VAL A 39 -10.81 3.03 2.44
CA VAL A 39 -10.00 2.63 1.28
C VAL A 39 -8.53 2.94 1.50
N GLY A 40 -8.19 4.11 2.05
CA GLY A 40 -6.81 4.46 2.40
C GLY A 40 -6.20 3.47 3.41
N GLU A 41 -6.90 3.20 4.52
CA GLU A 41 -6.47 2.24 5.54
C GLU A 41 -6.32 0.81 4.99
N ILE A 42 -7.24 0.38 4.11
CA ILE A 42 -7.18 -0.93 3.45
C ILE A 42 -5.99 -1.00 2.51
N SER A 43 -5.77 0.04 1.71
CA SER A 43 -4.68 0.07 0.73
C SER A 43 -3.32 -0.03 1.43
N GLU A 44 -3.11 0.77 2.48
CA GLU A 44 -1.88 0.71 3.28
C GLU A 44 -1.64 -0.69 3.86
N LYS A 45 -2.63 -1.27 4.55
CA LYS A 45 -2.49 -2.62 5.14
C LYS A 45 -2.28 -3.71 4.09
N LEU A 46 -3.01 -3.65 2.99
CA LEU A 46 -2.92 -4.64 1.93
C LEU A 46 -1.54 -4.59 1.27
N ASN A 47 -1.03 -3.39 1.00
CA ASN A 47 0.30 -3.23 0.41
C ASN A 47 1.40 -3.64 1.39
N ASN A 48 1.27 -3.33 2.70
CA ASN A 48 2.21 -3.82 3.71
C ASN A 48 2.21 -5.35 3.78
N TYR A 49 1.03 -5.99 3.83
CA TYR A 49 0.93 -7.45 3.81
C TYR A 49 1.63 -8.05 2.58
N ILE A 50 1.37 -7.51 1.38
CA ILE A 50 1.99 -8.01 0.15
C ILE A 50 3.51 -7.83 0.19
N SER A 51 4.00 -6.75 0.79
CA SER A 51 5.44 -6.50 0.95
C SER A 51 6.09 -7.36 2.03
N ASP A 52 5.38 -7.70 3.09
CA ASP A 52 5.91 -8.43 4.25
C ASP A 52 5.88 -9.96 4.02
N GLU A 53 4.82 -10.45 3.37
CA GLU A 53 4.58 -11.87 3.13
C GLU A 53 4.95 -12.32 1.70
N ASP A 54 5.35 -11.38 0.83
CA ASP A 54 5.63 -11.63 -0.59
C ASP A 54 4.49 -12.41 -1.30
N GLU A 55 3.23 -12.17 -0.90
CA GLU A 55 2.05 -12.88 -1.43
C GLU A 55 0.84 -11.96 -1.52
N ILE A 56 0.04 -12.10 -2.58
CA ILE A 56 -1.32 -11.52 -2.61
C ILE A 56 -2.24 -12.37 -1.73
N PRO A 57 -2.88 -11.77 -0.71
CA PRO A 57 -3.75 -12.52 0.19
C PRO A 57 -4.99 -13.02 -0.56
N GLU A 58 -5.48 -14.21 -0.19
CA GLU A 58 -6.71 -14.78 -0.76
C GLU A 58 -7.96 -13.94 -0.44
N SER A 59 -7.92 -13.20 0.68
CA SER A 59 -9.00 -12.34 1.14
C SER A 59 -8.43 -11.19 1.98
N LEU A 60 -9.22 -10.11 2.13
CA LEU A 60 -8.84 -8.99 3.00
C LEU A 60 -8.68 -9.42 4.48
N ASP A 61 -9.45 -10.43 4.92
CA ASP A 61 -9.34 -10.94 6.29
C ASP A 61 -7.99 -11.64 6.55
N LYS A 62 -7.38 -12.31 5.56
CA LYS A 62 -6.02 -12.90 5.66
C LYS A 62 -4.98 -11.82 5.96
N ALA A 63 -5.16 -10.61 5.43
CA ALA A 63 -4.34 -9.44 5.71
C ALA A 63 -4.72 -8.70 7.02
N GLY A 64 -5.60 -9.27 7.85
CA GLY A 64 -6.06 -8.64 9.10
C GLY A 64 -6.96 -7.43 8.87
N ILE A 65 -7.59 -7.32 7.69
CA ILE A 65 -8.46 -6.23 7.31
C ILE A 65 -9.92 -6.66 7.48
N THR A 66 -10.47 -6.42 8.67
CA THR A 66 -11.86 -6.77 9.01
C THR A 66 -12.82 -5.58 8.83
N GLY A 67 -14.14 -5.83 8.84
CA GLY A 67 -15.13 -4.74 8.81
C GLY A 67 -15.10 -3.92 7.51
N VAL A 68 -14.83 -4.58 6.39
CA VAL A 68 -14.82 -3.96 5.07
C VAL A 68 -16.26 -3.61 4.67
N PRO A 69 -16.57 -2.35 4.35
CA PRO A 69 -17.90 -1.97 3.92
C PRO A 69 -18.22 -2.64 2.56
N SER A 70 -19.51 -2.91 2.30
CA SER A 70 -19.96 -3.52 1.04
C SER A 70 -19.70 -2.68 -0.21
N THR A 71 -19.32 -1.41 -0.04
CA THR A 71 -18.85 -0.52 -1.11
C THR A 71 -17.44 -0.85 -1.59
N ILE A 72 -16.71 -1.74 -0.92
CA ILE A 72 -15.35 -2.14 -1.28
C ILE A 72 -15.35 -3.63 -1.59
N LYS A 73 -14.76 -3.99 -2.73
CA LYS A 73 -14.60 -5.38 -3.16
C LYS A 73 -13.14 -5.65 -3.49
N PHE A 74 -12.69 -6.84 -3.11
CA PHE A 74 -11.38 -7.37 -3.41
C PHE A 74 -11.55 -8.75 -4.02
N GLU A 75 -10.80 -9.01 -5.09
CA GLU A 75 -10.81 -10.29 -5.79
C GLU A 75 -9.38 -10.63 -6.22
N LYS A 76 -8.81 -11.70 -5.66
CA LYS A 76 -7.55 -12.27 -6.14
C LYS A 76 -7.81 -12.94 -7.49
N LEU A 77 -7.17 -12.44 -8.55
CA LEU A 77 -7.31 -12.97 -9.90
C LEU A 77 -6.28 -14.08 -10.16
N SER A 78 -5.07 -13.92 -9.64
CA SER A 78 -3.97 -14.89 -9.65
C SER A 78 -2.99 -14.60 -8.50
N ASP A 79 -1.92 -15.38 -8.39
CA ASP A 79 -0.85 -15.12 -7.41
C ASP A 79 -0.05 -13.85 -7.69
N GLU A 80 -0.17 -13.29 -8.89
CA GLU A 80 0.50 -12.05 -9.30
C GLU A 80 -0.46 -10.87 -9.45
N LYS A 81 -1.78 -11.08 -9.46
CA LYS A 81 -2.75 -10.02 -9.77
C LYS A 81 -3.98 -10.07 -8.88
N TYR A 82 -4.47 -8.88 -8.52
CA TYR A 82 -5.78 -8.73 -7.87
C TYR A 82 -6.54 -7.54 -8.41
N LYS A 83 -7.85 -7.57 -8.23
CA LYS A 83 -8.78 -6.50 -8.57
C LYS A 83 -9.33 -5.88 -7.29
N PHE A 84 -9.26 -4.57 -7.20
CA PHE A 84 -9.80 -3.78 -6.09
C PHE A 84 -10.82 -2.78 -6.62
N CYS A 85 -12.07 -2.91 -6.19
CA CYS A 85 -13.17 -2.05 -6.62
C CYS A 85 -13.75 -1.27 -5.46
N VAL A 86 -14.11 -0.01 -5.72
CA VAL A 86 -14.78 0.86 -4.77
C VAL A 86 -15.99 1.50 -5.43
N THR A 87 -17.15 1.42 -4.76
CA THR A 87 -18.39 2.06 -5.18
C THR A 87 -18.63 3.33 -4.39
N TYR A 88 -18.72 4.46 -5.07
CA TYR A 88 -19.12 5.75 -4.50
C TYR A 88 -20.56 6.08 -4.88
N GLN A 89 -21.33 6.66 -3.95
CA GLN A 89 -22.74 6.98 -4.18
C GLN A 89 -22.97 8.40 -4.69
N ALA A 90 -22.06 9.32 -4.41
CA ALA A 90 -22.02 10.67 -4.93
C ALA A 90 -20.92 10.82 -5.99
N ASP A 91 -21.14 11.74 -6.93
CA ASP A 91 -20.14 12.14 -7.91
C ASP A 91 -19.09 13.06 -7.27
N LYS A 92 -17.77 12.83 -7.46
CA LYS A 92 -16.80 13.93 -7.39
C LYS A 92 -16.89 14.71 -8.69
N GLY A 93 -17.71 15.75 -8.63
CA GLY A 93 -17.98 16.61 -9.77
C GLY A 93 -18.97 17.71 -9.45
N TYR A 94 -18.95 18.29 -8.25
CA TYR A 94 -19.59 19.58 -8.02
C TYR A 94 -18.64 20.70 -8.47
N GLY A 95 -18.37 20.74 -9.78
CA GLY A 95 -17.60 21.75 -10.49
C GLY A 95 -17.72 21.44 -11.98
N SER A 96 -18.70 21.99 -12.70
CA SER A 96 -18.81 23.42 -13.01
C SER A 96 -20.28 23.85 -13.20
N GLY A 97 -20.74 24.84 -12.43
CA GLY A 97 -21.91 25.65 -12.81
C GLY A 97 -23.22 25.50 -12.01
N SER A 98 -23.34 24.59 -11.05
CA SER A 98 -24.58 24.43 -10.27
C SER A 98 -24.48 25.07 -8.88
N ILE A 99 -25.50 25.86 -8.46
CA ILE A 99 -25.61 26.53 -7.14
C ILE A 99 -25.29 25.61 -5.93
N THR A 100 -25.46 24.30 -6.09
CA THR A 100 -25.16 23.29 -5.07
C THR A 100 -23.67 23.08 -4.81
N SER A 101 -22.78 23.39 -5.76
CA SER A 101 -21.33 23.34 -5.52
C SER A 101 -20.88 24.42 -4.55
N VAL A 102 -21.41 25.64 -4.68
CA VAL A 102 -21.08 26.79 -3.80
C VAL A 102 -21.49 26.54 -2.35
N LEU A 103 -22.68 25.96 -2.13
CA LEU A 103 -23.16 25.65 -0.78
C LEU A 103 -22.36 24.52 -0.11
N THR A 104 -21.89 23.57 -0.90
CA THR A 104 -21.12 22.43 -0.39
C THR A 104 -19.66 22.82 -0.14
N GLU A 105 -19.08 23.66 -1.01
CA GLU A 105 -17.74 24.22 -0.87
C GLU A 105 -17.63 25.16 0.34
N ALA A 106 -18.66 25.99 0.57
CA ALA A 106 -18.78 26.82 1.77
C ALA A 106 -18.96 25.99 3.06
N ALA A 107 -19.54 24.79 2.97
CA ALA A 107 -19.73 23.91 4.11
C ALA A 107 -18.53 22.99 4.41
N TYR A 108 -17.69 22.68 3.41
CA TYR A 108 -16.68 21.62 3.53
C TYR A 108 -15.23 22.01 3.21
N GLY A 109 -14.94 23.25 2.79
CA GLY A 109 -13.57 23.71 2.54
C GLY A 109 -12.95 23.03 1.32
N GLY A 110 -13.05 23.69 0.17
CA GLY A 110 -12.65 23.13 -1.12
C GLY A 110 -11.17 22.74 -1.22
N MET A 111 -10.91 21.53 -1.71
CA MET A 111 -9.67 21.18 -2.39
C MET A 111 -10.04 20.69 -3.79
N TYR A 112 -9.57 21.44 -4.78
CA TYR A 112 -9.66 21.11 -6.20
C TYR A 112 -8.69 19.95 -6.48
N SER A 113 -9.14 18.88 -7.10
CA SER A 113 -8.23 17.93 -7.75
C SER A 113 -8.90 17.39 -9.00
N ASP A 114 -8.25 17.57 -10.13
CA ASP A 114 -8.69 17.09 -11.43
C ASP A 114 -8.82 15.56 -11.42
N ALA A 115 -10.00 15.06 -11.79
CA ALA A 115 -10.26 13.64 -11.89
C ALA A 115 -9.52 13.06 -13.09
N TYR A 116 -8.37 12.43 -12.83
CA TYR A 116 -7.67 11.68 -13.85
C TYR A 116 -8.35 10.31 -14.01
N GLU A 117 -9.15 10.19 -15.07
CA GLU A 117 -9.75 8.92 -15.48
C GLU A 117 -8.63 8.01 -16.01
N SER A 118 -7.99 7.28 -15.09
CA SER A 118 -6.93 6.32 -15.41
C SER A 118 -7.54 5.04 -16.02
N ASN A 119 -8.06 5.15 -17.24
CA ASN A 119 -8.43 4.02 -18.11
C ASN A 119 -7.21 3.35 -18.75
N SER A 120 -6.00 3.54 -18.22
CA SER A 120 -4.84 2.86 -18.78
C SER A 120 -4.81 1.41 -18.30
N GLU A 121 -4.77 0.49 -19.25
CA GLU A 121 -4.41 -0.93 -19.08
C GLU A 121 -3.01 -1.15 -18.46
N ASN A 122 -2.32 -0.08 -18.04
CA ASN A 122 -1.08 -0.16 -17.30
C ASN A 122 -1.35 -0.71 -15.90
N GLU A 123 -0.95 -1.96 -15.71
CA GLU A 123 -0.93 -2.62 -14.42
C GLU A 123 -0.12 -1.78 -13.44
N LYS A 124 -0.77 -1.29 -12.38
CA LYS A 124 -0.08 -0.57 -11.33
C LYS A 124 0.64 -1.58 -10.43
N SER A 125 1.84 -1.25 -10.01
CA SER A 125 2.62 -2.05 -9.05
C SER A 125 2.18 -1.85 -7.60
N TYR A 126 1.29 -0.89 -7.33
CA TYR A 126 0.83 -0.53 -6.00
C TYR A 126 -0.62 -0.08 -6.04
N LEU A 127 -1.41 -0.43 -5.03
CA LEU A 127 -2.78 0.08 -4.90
C LEU A 127 -2.75 1.54 -4.47
N TYR A 128 -2.94 2.44 -5.43
CA TYR A 128 -3.17 3.86 -5.19
C TYR A 128 -4.60 4.23 -5.60
N MET A 129 -5.40 4.63 -4.64
CA MET A 129 -6.75 5.13 -4.90
C MET A 129 -6.69 6.64 -5.05
N PRO A 130 -7.04 7.19 -6.22
CA PRO A 130 -7.00 8.63 -6.43
C PRO A 130 -7.99 9.33 -5.51
N TYR A 131 -7.64 10.55 -5.08
CA TYR A 131 -8.51 11.47 -4.35
C TYR A 131 -9.73 11.93 -5.18
N THR A 132 -9.89 11.47 -6.41
CA THR A 132 -10.99 11.80 -7.31
C THR A 132 -11.75 10.54 -7.69
N HIS A 133 -13.07 10.53 -7.51
CA HIS A 133 -13.94 9.40 -7.77
C HIS A 133 -15.22 9.85 -8.46
N THR A 134 -15.63 9.17 -9.52
CA THR A 134 -16.96 9.37 -10.09
C THR A 134 -17.98 8.53 -9.31
N LYS A 135 -19.26 8.90 -9.38
CA LYS A 135 -20.30 8.04 -8.83
C LYS A 135 -20.29 6.71 -9.56
N GLY A 136 -20.50 5.64 -8.81
CA GLY A 136 -20.49 4.28 -9.34
C GLY A 136 -19.27 3.50 -8.90
N GLU A 137 -19.04 2.36 -9.56
CA GLU A 137 -17.96 1.44 -9.24
C GLU A 137 -16.71 1.80 -10.04
N THR A 138 -15.61 2.06 -9.34
CA THR A 138 -14.27 2.23 -9.93
C THR A 138 -13.43 1.04 -9.52
N CYS A 139 -12.91 0.30 -10.51
CA CYS A 139 -12.06 -0.87 -10.28
C CYS A 139 -10.64 -0.61 -10.77
N GLN A 140 -9.67 -1.11 -10.03
CA GLN A 140 -8.26 -1.14 -10.44
C GLN A 140 -7.74 -2.56 -10.35
N THR A 141 -7.03 -2.99 -11.39
CA THR A 141 -6.27 -4.24 -11.38
C THR A 141 -4.81 -3.91 -11.05
N ILE A 142 -4.28 -4.55 -10.02
CA ILE A 142 -2.93 -4.30 -9.51
C ILE A 142 -2.10 -5.56 -9.74
N LYS A 143 -0.90 -5.39 -10.28
CA LYS A 143 0.14 -6.42 -10.38
C LYS A 143 1.30 -5.99 -9.47
N PRO A 144 1.25 -6.30 -8.16
CA PRO A 144 2.33 -5.91 -7.26
C PRO A 144 3.66 -6.53 -7.68
N ASN A 145 4.74 -5.79 -7.44
CA ASN A 145 6.08 -6.31 -7.65
C ASN A 145 6.45 -7.20 -6.47
N ILE A 146 6.07 -8.48 -6.55
CA ILE A 146 6.47 -9.49 -5.58
C ILE A 146 7.88 -9.91 -5.97
N TYR A 147 8.86 -9.55 -5.15
CA TYR A 147 10.21 -10.06 -5.33
C TYR A 147 10.19 -11.52 -4.91
N SER A 148 10.00 -12.42 -5.87
CA SER A 148 10.41 -13.80 -5.68
C SER A 148 11.91 -13.77 -5.44
N SER A 149 12.33 -13.68 -4.17
CA SER A 149 13.73 -13.87 -3.81
C SER A 149 14.14 -15.15 -4.54
N PRO A 150 15.12 -15.10 -5.47
CA PRO A 150 15.53 -16.28 -6.19
C PRO A 150 15.85 -17.29 -5.10
N SER A 151 15.06 -18.36 -5.06
CA SER A 151 15.08 -19.41 -4.06
C SER A 151 16.50 -19.53 -3.57
N ARG A 152 16.78 -19.21 -2.30
CA ARG A 152 18.13 -19.30 -1.74
C ARG A 152 18.66 -20.62 -2.25
N PHE A 153 19.59 -20.55 -3.20
CA PHE A 153 20.33 -21.73 -3.57
C PHE A 153 20.88 -22.14 -2.22
N ASN A 154 20.50 -23.34 -1.77
CA ASN A 154 21.27 -24.05 -0.77
C ASN A 154 22.65 -24.21 -1.42
N ASN A 155 23.44 -23.14 -1.39
CA ASN A 155 24.87 -23.24 -1.30
C ASN A 155 25.04 -23.94 0.04
N SER A 156 24.94 -25.27 0.00
CA SER A 156 25.92 -26.09 0.70
C SER A 156 27.24 -25.40 0.43
N GLU A 157 27.67 -24.54 1.36
CA GLU A 157 29.04 -24.06 1.40
C GLU A 157 29.89 -25.32 1.18
N PRO A 158 30.71 -25.41 0.12
CA PRO A 158 31.83 -26.31 0.22
C PRO A 158 32.56 -25.83 1.47
N GLU A 159 32.65 -26.68 2.51
CA GLU A 159 33.56 -26.46 3.62
C GLU A 159 34.91 -26.11 2.99
N LEU A 160 35.26 -24.82 3.06
CA LEU A 160 36.56 -24.34 2.66
C LEU A 160 37.50 -24.86 3.74
N ASP A 161 38.11 -26.01 3.47
CA ASP A 161 39.18 -26.58 4.28
C ASP A 161 40.33 -25.59 4.31
N TYR A 162 40.34 -24.78 5.38
CA TYR A 162 41.28 -23.70 5.63
C TYR A 162 42.73 -24.18 5.65
N ASN A 163 42.97 -25.48 5.80
CA ASN A 163 44.31 -26.05 5.80
C ASN A 163 44.97 -26.09 4.41
N THR A 164 44.20 -26.06 3.32
CA THR A 164 44.79 -26.14 1.97
C THR A 164 45.42 -24.80 1.53
N TYR A 165 45.02 -23.67 2.15
CA TYR A 165 45.52 -22.34 1.77
C TYR A 165 46.82 -21.92 2.49
N LEU A 166 47.21 -22.61 3.56
CA LEU A 166 48.43 -22.29 4.32
C LEU A 166 49.68 -23.01 3.81
N GLU A 167 49.55 -24.10 3.05
CA GLU A 167 50.72 -24.81 2.50
C GLU A 167 51.30 -24.14 1.23
N ASP A 168 50.51 -23.33 0.51
CA ASP A 168 50.94 -22.71 -0.75
C ASP A 168 51.68 -21.36 -0.58
N LEU A 169 51.64 -20.78 0.63
CA LEU A 169 52.34 -19.52 0.95
C LEU A 169 53.79 -19.71 1.43
N CYS A 170 54.24 -20.96 1.63
CA CYS A 170 55.60 -21.27 2.10
C CYS A 170 56.52 -21.87 1.02
N SER A 171 56.06 -22.05 -0.23
CA SER A 171 56.84 -22.69 -1.30
C SER A 171 57.35 -21.76 -2.40
N THR A 172 57.37 -20.44 -2.20
CA THR A 172 58.02 -19.50 -3.14
C THR A 172 59.42 -19.09 -2.68
N ASP A 173 60.33 -20.06 -2.69
CA ASP A 173 61.77 -19.80 -2.80
C ASP A 173 62.09 -19.42 -4.25
N SER A 174 62.28 -18.14 -4.54
CA SER A 174 63.37 -17.67 -5.43
C SER A 174 63.47 -16.14 -5.52
N ALA A 175 64.54 -15.64 -4.88
CA ALA A 175 65.40 -14.55 -5.33
C ALA A 175 64.77 -13.17 -5.64
N SER A 176 64.90 -12.22 -4.72
CA SER A 176 65.92 -11.15 -4.80
C SER A 176 65.60 -10.00 -3.84
N ASP A 177 66.65 -9.52 -3.20
CA ASP A 177 66.85 -8.20 -2.61
C ASP A 177 66.05 -7.80 -1.36
N THR A 178 66.72 -8.06 -0.23
CA THR A 178 66.90 -7.16 0.92
C THR A 178 65.77 -6.17 1.21
N TYR A 179 64.81 -6.59 2.03
CA TYR A 179 64.33 -5.78 3.15
C TYR A 179 64.08 -6.67 4.37
N SER A 180 64.59 -6.21 5.50
CA SER A 180 64.52 -6.87 6.80
C SER A 180 63.11 -6.75 7.38
N THR A 181 62.38 -7.86 7.43
CA THR A 181 61.22 -8.05 8.32
C THR A 181 61.26 -9.47 8.88
N SER A 182 62.12 -9.67 9.87
CA SER A 182 62.19 -10.89 10.66
C SER A 182 61.19 -10.82 11.82
N GLU A 183 59.90 -11.12 11.63
CA GLU A 183 59.01 -11.36 12.79
C GLU A 183 57.59 -11.90 12.50
N ILE A 184 57.37 -12.80 11.54
CA ILE A 184 56.02 -13.41 11.41
C ILE A 184 56.12 -14.86 10.95
N CYS A 185 56.70 -15.74 11.77
CA CYS A 185 56.53 -17.19 11.65
C CYS A 185 56.97 -17.85 12.97
N ALA A 186 56.18 -17.68 14.03
CA ALA A 186 56.23 -18.56 15.18
C ALA A 186 54.79 -18.95 15.52
N PRO A 187 54.44 -20.25 15.50
CA PRO A 187 53.16 -20.68 16.04
C PRO A 187 53.17 -20.40 17.55
N GLN A 188 52.16 -19.67 18.04
CA GLN A 188 51.95 -19.57 19.48
C GLN A 188 51.48 -20.93 20.01
N GLU A 189 52.30 -21.54 20.87
CA GLU A 189 51.87 -22.61 21.76
C GLU A 189 50.73 -22.07 22.65
N ASN A 190 49.53 -22.59 22.45
CA ASN A 190 48.44 -22.43 23.41
C ASN A 190 48.71 -23.35 24.60
N ASP A 191 49.17 -22.76 25.71
CA ASP A 191 49.20 -23.38 27.03
C ASP A 191 47.78 -23.83 27.43
N ILE A 192 47.64 -25.15 27.64
CA ILE A 192 46.46 -25.78 28.22
C ILE A 192 46.56 -25.62 29.75
N PRO A 193 45.65 -24.90 30.43
CA PRO A 193 45.66 -24.86 31.88
C PRO A 193 45.21 -26.20 32.45
N GLY A 194 46.03 -26.69 33.36
CA GLY A 194 45.91 -27.98 34.03
C GLY A 194 44.65 -28.15 34.86
N THR A 195 44.31 -29.42 34.97
CA THR A 195 43.59 -30.04 36.07
C THR A 195 44.05 -29.53 37.43
N ASP A 196 43.12 -29.07 38.26
CA ASP A 196 43.26 -29.13 39.71
C ASP A 196 41.93 -29.55 40.36
N GLU A 197 42.10 -30.35 41.39
CA GLU A 197 41.14 -31.15 42.14
C GLU A 197 40.07 -30.34 42.89
N LEU A 198 38.82 -30.85 42.92
CA LEU A 198 38.01 -31.15 44.12
C LEU A 198 36.62 -31.70 43.75
#